data_AF-D3YVM0-F1
#
_entry.id   AF-D3YVM0-F1
#
_cell.length_a   1.000
_cell.length_b   1.000
_cell.length_c   1.000
_cell.angle_alpha   90.00
_cell.angle_beta   90.00
_cell.angle_gamma   90.00
#
_symmetry.space_group_name_H-M   'P 1'
#
loop_
_entity.id
_entity.type
_entity.pdbx_description
1 polymer ?
#
loop_
_entity_poly.entity_id
_entity_poly.type
_entity_poly.pdbx_seq_one_letter_code
_entity_poly.pdbx_strand_id
1 'polypeptide(L)'
;MQQLCSETEENVVRSNEEPLLRKSSRRFVIFPIQYPDIWRMYKQAQASFWTAEEVDLSKDLPHWNKLKSDEKYFISHILAFFAASDGIVNENLVERFSQ
;
A
#
# COMPACT_ATOMS: atom_id res chain seq x y z
N MET A 1 -16.14 21.18 -22.81
CA MET A 1 -16.88 20.00 -23.30
C MET A 1 -16.13 19.28 -24.42
N GLN A 2 -15.75 19.93 -25.53
CA GLN A 2 -14.94 19.27 -26.58
C GLN A 2 -13.50 18.92 -26.15
N GLN A 3 -12.88 19.77 -25.32
CA GLN A 3 -11.48 19.58 -24.88
C GLN A 3 -11.29 18.45 -23.84
N LEU A 4 -12.35 18.09 -23.10
CA LEU A 4 -12.33 16.95 -22.17
C LEU A 4 -12.44 15.60 -22.92
N CYS A 5 -13.10 15.56 -24.08
CA CYS A 5 -13.22 14.34 -24.89
C CYS A 5 -11.92 13.98 -25.63
N SER A 6 -11.11 14.98 -26.02
CA SER A 6 -9.81 14.72 -26.66
C SER A 6 -8.76 14.23 -25.66
N GLU A 7 -8.77 14.74 -24.43
CA GLU A 7 -7.84 14.33 -23.37
C GLU A 7 -8.10 12.89 -22.88
N THR A 8 -9.35 12.43 -22.88
CA THR A 8 -9.69 11.04 -22.52
C THR A 8 -9.28 10.05 -23.62
N GLU A 9 -9.43 10.40 -24.89
CA GLU A 9 -9.00 9.54 -26.01
C GLU A 9 -7.48 9.37 -26.05
N GLU A 10 -6.70 10.45 -25.87
CA GLU A 10 -5.23 10.37 -25.81
C GLU A 10 -4.73 9.52 -24.63
N ASN A 11 -5.35 9.64 -23.45
CA ASN A 11 -4.98 8.84 -22.27
C ASN A 11 -5.32 7.35 -22.44
N VAL A 12 -6.42 7.02 -23.12
CA VAL A 12 -6.78 5.62 -23.45
C VAL A 12 -5.78 5.03 -24.45
N VAL A 13 -5.28 5.81 -25.41
CA VAL A 13 -4.25 5.33 -26.35
C VAL A 13 -2.93 5.08 -25.62
N ARG A 14 -2.47 6.02 -24.79
CA ARG A 14 -1.22 5.89 -24.00
C ARG A 14 -1.24 4.70 -23.04
N SER A 15 -2.35 4.48 -22.33
CA SER A 15 -2.48 3.33 -21.42
C SER A 15 -2.40 1.97 -22.12
N ASN A 16 -2.73 1.89 -23.41
CA ASN A 16 -2.59 0.65 -24.18
C ASN A 16 -1.15 0.40 -24.68
N GLU A 17 -0.31 1.43 -24.77
CA GLU A 17 1.12 1.30 -25.07
C GLU A 17 1.92 0.89 -23.82
N GLU A 18 1.52 1.40 -22.66
CA GLU A 18 2.09 1.10 -21.34
C GLU A 18 1.85 -0.37 -20.93
N PRO A 19 2.90 -1.22 -20.88
CA PRO A 19 2.73 -2.66 -20.68
C PRO A 19 2.08 -3.07 -19.34
N LEU A 20 2.16 -2.21 -18.32
CA LEU A 20 1.57 -2.42 -17.00
C LEU A 20 0.10 -1.97 -16.92
N LEU A 21 -0.31 -1.02 -17.77
CA LEU A 21 -1.64 -0.43 -17.74
C LEU A 21 -2.59 -1.04 -18.77
N ARG A 22 -2.05 -1.69 -19.81
CA ARG A 22 -2.86 -2.39 -20.81
C ARG A 22 -3.63 -3.57 -20.19
N LYS A 23 -4.87 -3.76 -20.63
CA LYS A 23 -5.70 -4.90 -20.20
C LYS A 23 -5.10 -6.22 -20.71
N SER A 24 -5.04 -7.24 -19.85
CA SER A 24 -4.48 -8.56 -20.18
C SER A 24 -5.43 -9.69 -19.77
N SER A 25 -5.72 -10.60 -20.70
CA SER A 25 -6.51 -11.82 -20.43
C SER A 25 -5.78 -12.83 -19.55
N ARG A 26 -4.45 -12.70 -19.40
CA ARG A 26 -3.61 -13.60 -18.58
C ARG A 26 -3.33 -13.07 -17.16
N ARG A 27 -3.99 -11.99 -16.72
CA ARG A 27 -3.76 -11.36 -15.41
C ARG A 27 -3.90 -12.34 -14.23
N PHE A 28 -4.78 -13.33 -14.36
CA PHE A 28 -5.08 -14.29 -13.29
C PHE A 28 -4.23 -15.58 -13.35
N VAL A 29 -3.34 -15.72 -14.33
CA VAL A 29 -2.45 -16.88 -14.47
C VAL A 29 -1.02 -16.43 -14.20
N ILE A 30 -0.42 -16.96 -13.13
CA ILE A 30 0.91 -16.51 -12.67
C ILE A 30 2.02 -16.99 -13.61
N PHE A 31 1.93 -18.21 -14.14
CA PHE A 31 3.00 -18.79 -14.97
C PHE A 31 2.69 -18.70 -16.47
N PRO A 32 3.71 -18.43 -17.32
CA PRO A 32 5.10 -18.13 -16.96
C PRO A 32 5.29 -16.69 -16.43
N ILE A 33 6.22 -16.51 -15.49
CA ILE A 33 6.55 -15.20 -14.91
C ILE A 33 7.10 -14.25 -15.99
N GLN A 34 6.44 -13.12 -16.19
CA GLN A 34 6.81 -12.13 -17.23
C GLN A 34 7.77 -11.05 -16.72
N TYR A 35 7.66 -10.66 -15.44
CA TYR A 35 8.46 -9.62 -14.80
C TYR A 35 9.18 -10.19 -13.57
N PRO A 36 10.39 -10.77 -13.73
CA PRO A 36 11.12 -11.44 -12.64
C PRO A 36 11.54 -10.49 -11.50
N ASP A 37 11.77 -9.22 -11.82
CA ASP A 37 12.09 -8.15 -10.88
C ASP A 37 10.90 -7.79 -9.98
N ILE A 38 9.70 -7.62 -10.54
CA ILE A 38 8.46 -7.42 -9.77
C ILE A 38 8.19 -8.66 -8.90
N TRP A 39 8.35 -9.86 -9.48
CA TRP A 39 8.18 -11.11 -8.74
C TRP A 39 9.14 -11.24 -7.56
N ARG A 40 10.39 -10.80 -7.72
CA ARG A 40 11.37 -10.75 -6.63
C ARG A 40 10.93 -9.82 -5.51
N MET A 41 10.38 -8.64 -5.83
CA MET A 41 9.82 -7.72 -4.82
C MET A 41 8.65 -8.33 -4.06
N TYR A 42 7.73 -9.00 -4.77
CA TYR A 42 6.65 -9.76 -4.13
C TYR A 42 7.21 -10.85 -3.18
N LYS A 43 8.22 -11.61 -3.61
CA LYS A 43 8.83 -12.64 -2.77
C LYS A 43 9.57 -12.08 -1.56
N GLN A 44 10.21 -10.93 -1.69
CA GLN A 44 10.83 -10.23 -0.56
C GLN A 44 9.76 -9.77 0.45
N ALA A 45 8.64 -9.22 -0.02
CA ALA A 45 7.52 -8.86 0.84
C ALA A 45 6.91 -10.09 1.53
N GLN A 46 6.70 -11.19 0.79
CA GLN A 46 6.20 -12.46 1.33
C GLN A 46 7.12 -13.03 2.42
N ALA A 47 8.44 -12.93 2.24
CA ALA A 47 9.42 -13.39 3.22
C ALA A 47 9.48 -12.51 4.49
N SER A 48 8.87 -11.32 4.44
CA SER A 48 8.82 -10.35 5.55
C SER A 48 7.46 -10.32 6.26
N PHE A 49 6.68 -11.38 6.12
CA PHE A 49 5.38 -11.49 6.77
C PHE A 49 5.53 -11.68 8.29
N TRP A 50 4.73 -10.96 9.07
CA TRP A 50 4.61 -11.06 10.52
C TRP A 50 3.17 -10.75 10.94
N THR A 51 2.75 -11.24 12.10
CA THR A 51 1.44 -10.93 12.70
C THR A 51 1.56 -10.09 13.95
N ALA A 52 0.50 -9.35 14.30
CA ALA A 52 0.50 -8.45 15.45
C ALA A 52 0.77 -9.19 16.78
N GLU A 53 0.38 -10.47 16.88
CA GLU A 53 0.61 -11.33 18.04
C GLU A 53 2.09 -11.66 18.26
N GLU A 54 2.96 -11.46 17.26
CA GLU A 54 4.41 -11.64 17.40
C GLU A 54 5.06 -10.49 18.21
N VAL A 55 4.34 -9.40 18.47
CA VAL A 55 4.81 -8.26 19.26
C VAL A 55 4.30 -8.37 20.71
N ASP A 56 5.20 -8.66 21.65
CA ASP A 56 4.87 -8.71 23.09
C ASP A 56 4.74 -7.30 23.69
N LEU A 57 3.51 -6.90 24.00
CA LEU A 57 3.17 -5.63 24.65
C LEU A 57 2.99 -5.73 26.17
N SER A 58 3.29 -6.88 26.79
CA SER A 58 2.99 -7.13 28.21
C SER A 58 3.69 -6.17 29.17
N LYS A 59 4.84 -5.61 28.76
CA LYS A 59 5.66 -4.70 29.57
C LYS A 59 5.40 -3.23 29.25
N ASP A 60 4.68 -2.93 28.18
CA ASP A 60 4.54 -1.56 27.66
C ASP A 60 3.69 -0.68 28.57
N LEU A 61 2.64 -1.23 29.20
CA LEU A 61 1.78 -0.46 30.11
C LEU A 61 2.53 0.13 31.33
N PRO A 62 3.37 -0.64 32.06
CA PRO A 62 4.25 -0.08 33.09
C PRO A 62 5.18 1.01 32.58
N HIS A 63 5.73 0.87 31.37
CA HIS A 63 6.63 1.87 30.77
C HIS A 63 5.86 3.13 30.39
N TRP A 64 4.70 2.97 29.76
CA TRP A 64 3.77 4.05 29.44
C TRP A 64 3.47 4.87 30.69
N ASN A 65 3.12 4.22 31.81
CA ASN A 65 2.76 4.93 33.04
C ASN A 65 3.90 5.79 33.62
N LYS A 66 5.16 5.42 33.39
CA LYS A 66 6.35 6.17 33.86
C LYS A 66 6.68 7.40 33.01
N LEU A 67 6.14 7.51 31.80
CA LEU A 67 6.39 8.65 30.91
C LEU A 67 5.74 9.94 31.44
N LYS A 68 6.35 11.08 31.10
CA LYS A 68 5.83 12.42 31.37
C LYS A 68 4.58 12.69 30.52
N SER A 69 3.78 13.69 30.90
CA SER A 69 2.60 14.12 30.15
C SER A 69 2.92 14.43 28.69
N ASP A 70 4.03 15.13 28.45
CA ASP A 70 4.39 15.64 27.14
C ASP A 70 4.86 14.51 26.21
N GLU A 71 5.56 13.52 26.77
CA GLU A 71 6.00 12.31 26.05
C GLU A 71 4.79 11.46 25.64
N LYS A 72 3.82 11.27 26.55
CA LYS A 72 2.56 10.57 26.24
C LYS A 72 1.74 11.30 25.20
N TYR A 73 1.66 12.62 25.29
CA TYR A 73 0.95 13.45 24.32
C TYR A 73 1.58 13.30 22.93
N PHE A 74 2.90 13.41 22.83
CA PHE A 74 3.64 13.25 21.59
C PHE A 74 3.44 11.86 20.96
N ILE A 75 3.66 10.79 21.74
CA ILE A 75 3.52 9.41 21.23
C ILE A 75 2.07 9.12 20.81
N SER A 76 1.08 9.57 21.59
CA SER A 76 -0.34 9.40 21.24
C SER A 76 -0.69 10.05 19.90
N HIS A 77 -0.14 11.24 19.62
CA HIS A 77 -0.39 11.92 18.33
C HIS A 77 0.26 11.19 17.16
N ILE A 78 1.45 10.65 17.34
CA ILE A 78 2.12 9.84 16.32
C ILE A 78 1.32 8.56 16.04
N LEU A 79 0.85 7.87 17.08
CA LEU A 79 0.03 6.67 16.91
C LEU A 79 -1.29 6.98 16.22
N ALA A 80 -1.93 8.11 16.56
CA ALA A 80 -3.15 8.55 15.88
C ALA A 80 -2.91 8.88 14.39
N PHE A 81 -1.78 9.51 14.06
CA PHE A 81 -1.40 9.78 12.67
C PHE A 81 -1.19 8.48 11.87
N PHE A 82 -0.47 7.50 12.40
CA PHE A 82 -0.28 6.21 11.72
C PHE A 82 -1.60 5.45 11.55
N ALA A 83 -2.44 5.39 12.59
CA ALA A 83 -3.74 4.73 12.52
C ALA A 83 -4.65 5.29 11.40
N ALA A 84 -4.57 6.59 11.12
CA ALA A 84 -5.30 7.21 10.00
C ALA A 84 -4.60 7.01 8.64
N SER A 85 -3.26 7.15 8.61
CA SER A 85 -2.48 7.13 7.37
C SER A 85 -2.51 5.77 6.67
N ASP A 86 -2.45 4.68 7.43
CA ASP A 86 -2.48 3.32 6.90
C ASP A 86 -3.76 3.06 6.09
N GLY A 87 -4.90 3.60 6.53
CA GLY A 87 -6.18 3.51 5.83
C GLY A 87 -6.17 4.23 4.48
N ILE A 88 -5.62 5.47 4.44
CA ILE A 88 -5.55 6.29 3.23
C ILE A 88 -4.69 5.61 2.15
N VAL A 89 -3.56 5.03 2.55
CA VAL A 89 -2.68 4.30 1.62
C VAL A 89 -3.40 3.07 1.08
N ASN A 90 -4.08 2.30 1.93
CA ASN A 90 -4.79 1.10 1.52
C ASN A 90 -5.94 1.40 0.55
N GLU A 91 -6.71 2.46 0.79
CA GLU A 91 -7.78 2.92 -0.12
C GLU A 91 -7.23 3.19 -1.52
N ASN A 92 -6.13 3.95 -1.61
CA ASN A 92 -5.50 4.24 -2.89
C ASN A 92 -4.96 2.97 -3.59
N LEU A 93 -4.36 2.04 -2.83
CA LEU A 93 -3.88 0.77 -3.38
C LEU A 93 -5.04 -0.05 -3.97
N VAL A 94 -6.15 -0.17 -3.25
CA VAL A 94 -7.31 -0.95 -3.68
C VAL A 94 -8.01 -0.27 -4.85
N GLU A 95 -8.36 1.00 -4.72
CA GLU A 95 -9.22 1.70 -5.68
C GLU A 95 -8.52 2.09 -6.97
N ARG A 96 -7.21 2.38 -6.93
CA ARG A 96 -6.48 2.94 -8.09
C ARG A 96 -5.40 2.04 -8.65
N PHE A 97 -4.66 1.31 -7.81
CA PHE A 97 -3.50 0.53 -8.25
C PHE A 97 -3.81 -0.96 -8.47
N SER A 98 -4.75 -1.55 -7.73
CA SER A 98 -5.02 -3.00 -7.79
C SER A 98 -6.07 -3.43 -8.82
N GLN A 99 -6.87 -2.48 -9.33
CA GLN A 99 -7.97 -2.74 -10.29
C GLN A 99 -7.49 -3.21 -11.67
#